data_AF-A0A7K2EHP4-F1
#
_entry.id   AF-A0A7K2EHP4-F1
#
_cell.length_a   1.000
_cell.length_b   1.000
_cell.length_c   1.000
_cell.angle_alpha   90.00
_cell.angle_beta   90.00
_cell.angle_gamma   90.00
#
_symmetry.space_group_name_H-M   'P 1'
#
loop_
_entity.id
_entity.type
_entity.pdbx_description
1 polymer ?
#
loop_
_entity_poly.entity_id
_entity_poly.type
_entity_poly.pdbx_seq_one_letter_code
_entity_poly.pdbx_strand_id
1 'polypeptide(L)'
;MKWNWIIALLIFAACQTEVESPAESTQAEAYMPSTSADGAAVYIIAPEDGSVVQSGAVTVKFGLSGMGVAPAGIEFDNSGHHHLLVNAEELPPMDMPIPTDSVHLHFGLGQTETTLDLGPGTYTLQLVLGDYAHIPHDPPVVSDPVTITVE
;
A
#
# COMPACT_ATOMS: atom_id res chain seq x y z
N MET A 1 -3.54 -58.66 59.15
CA MET A 1 -2.06 -58.62 59.06
C MET A 1 -1.68 -57.26 58.52
N LYS A 2 -0.83 -56.52 59.24
CA LYS A 2 -0.39 -55.17 58.90
C LYS A 2 0.60 -55.25 57.73
N TRP A 3 0.45 -54.43 56.69
CA TRP A 3 1.62 -54.04 55.90
C TRP A 3 1.55 -52.61 55.38
N ASN A 4 2.59 -51.89 55.76
CA ASN A 4 2.84 -50.48 55.56
C ASN A 4 3.67 -50.36 54.27
N TRP A 5 3.20 -49.64 53.27
CA TRP A 5 4.00 -49.36 52.07
C TRP A 5 4.45 -47.91 52.08
N ILE A 6 5.77 -47.79 52.08
CA ILE A 6 6.57 -46.57 52.05
C ILE A 6 6.37 -45.87 50.71
N ILE A 7 5.98 -44.59 50.73
CA ILE A 7 5.97 -43.75 49.52
C ILE A 7 7.42 -43.29 49.30
N ALA A 8 8.06 -43.87 48.28
CA ALA A 8 9.34 -43.38 47.78
C ALA A 8 9.09 -42.13 46.93
N LEU A 9 9.62 -40.99 47.37
CA LEU A 9 9.59 -39.74 46.64
C LEU A 9 10.65 -39.81 45.52
N LEU A 10 10.19 -40.04 44.28
CA LEU A 10 11.01 -39.94 43.09
C LEU A 10 11.18 -38.46 42.73
N ILE A 11 12.38 -37.91 42.97
CA ILE A 11 12.78 -36.60 42.45
C ILE A 11 13.04 -36.78 40.96
N PHE A 12 12.13 -36.29 40.12
CA PHE A 12 12.39 -36.10 38.70
C PHE A 12 13.35 -34.90 38.54
N ALA A 13 14.62 -35.20 38.25
CA ALA A 13 15.52 -34.20 37.69
C ALA A 13 15.08 -33.92 36.24
N ALA A 14 14.34 -32.84 36.03
CA ALA A 14 14.04 -32.33 34.70
C ALA A 14 15.32 -31.74 34.10
N CYS A 15 15.88 -32.41 33.10
CA CYS A 15 16.92 -31.85 32.24
C CYS A 15 16.24 -30.81 31.34
N GLN A 16 16.41 -29.53 31.63
CA GLN A 16 15.92 -28.46 30.76
C GLN A 16 16.85 -28.38 29.55
N THR A 17 16.36 -28.81 28.40
CA THR A 17 16.97 -28.50 27.11
C THR A 17 16.51 -27.11 26.72
N GLU A 18 17.38 -26.12 26.83
CA GLU A 18 17.19 -24.81 26.24
C GLU A 18 17.25 -24.98 24.71
N VAL A 19 16.09 -24.95 24.07
CA VAL A 19 16.01 -24.91 22.61
C VAL A 19 16.26 -23.46 22.23
N GLU A 20 17.52 -23.14 21.92
CA GLU A 20 17.89 -21.87 21.29
C GLU A 20 17.17 -21.80 19.94
N SER A 21 16.18 -20.90 19.85
CA SER A 21 15.51 -20.58 18.60
C SER A 21 16.53 -19.97 17.64
N PRO A 22 16.68 -20.47 16.41
CA PRO A 22 17.46 -19.76 15.41
C PRO A 22 16.80 -18.39 15.17
N ALA A 23 17.56 -17.32 15.34
CA ALA A 23 17.19 -16.01 14.88
C ALA A 23 17.14 -16.06 13.35
N GLU A 24 15.94 -16.09 12.77
CA GLU A 24 15.75 -15.94 11.34
C GLU A 24 16.25 -14.55 10.94
N SER A 25 17.41 -14.50 10.30
CA SER A 25 17.85 -13.34 9.55
C SER A 25 17.03 -13.28 8.26
N THR A 26 15.94 -12.52 8.28
CA THR A 26 15.25 -12.10 7.05
C THR A 26 16.18 -11.21 6.24
N GLN A 27 16.88 -11.81 5.27
CA GLN A 27 17.41 -11.05 4.14
C GLN A 27 16.20 -10.55 3.36
N ALA A 28 15.94 -9.25 3.40
CA ALA A 28 14.98 -8.63 2.51
C ALA A 28 15.45 -8.88 1.07
N GLU A 29 14.70 -9.68 0.30
CA GLU A 29 14.93 -9.78 -1.13
C GLU A 29 14.76 -8.38 -1.73
N ALA A 30 15.77 -7.91 -2.46
CA ALA A 30 15.69 -6.64 -3.17
C ALA A 30 14.61 -6.79 -4.24
N TYR A 31 13.45 -6.18 -4.02
CA TYR A 31 12.39 -6.15 -5.00
C TYR A 31 12.79 -5.23 -6.15
N MET A 32 12.71 -5.72 -7.38
CA MET A 32 12.97 -4.94 -8.58
C MET A 32 11.65 -4.37 -9.10
N PRO A 33 11.51 -3.05 -9.23
CA PRO A 33 10.32 -2.43 -9.81
C PRO A 33 9.95 -3.01 -11.18
N SER A 34 8.65 -3.17 -11.42
CA SER A 34 8.14 -3.58 -12.74
C SER A 34 8.33 -2.44 -13.75
N THR A 35 8.72 -2.75 -14.99
CA THR A 35 8.88 -1.70 -16.01
C THR A 35 7.53 -1.12 -16.44
N SER A 36 7.43 0.19 -16.63
CA SER A 36 6.25 0.82 -17.24
C SER A 36 6.34 0.83 -18.78
N ALA A 37 5.18 0.93 -19.44
CA ALA A 37 5.13 1.07 -20.89
C ALA A 37 5.54 2.49 -21.33
N ASP A 38 6.19 2.60 -22.49
CA ASP A 38 6.58 3.89 -23.07
C ASP A 38 5.36 4.81 -23.24
N GLY A 39 5.44 6.01 -22.66
CA GLY A 39 4.37 7.00 -22.71
C GLY A 39 3.15 6.67 -21.83
N ALA A 40 3.28 5.72 -20.90
CA ALA A 40 2.24 5.47 -19.91
C ALA A 40 2.00 6.72 -19.04
N ALA A 41 0.73 7.00 -18.75
CA ALA A 41 0.35 8.13 -17.92
C ALA A 41 -0.85 7.77 -17.06
N VAL A 42 -0.74 8.07 -15.76
CA VAL A 42 -1.84 8.06 -14.80
C VAL A 42 -2.26 9.51 -14.54
N TYR A 43 -3.56 9.78 -14.41
CA TYR A 43 -4.07 11.14 -14.30
C TYR A 43 -5.41 11.20 -13.58
N ILE A 44 -5.72 12.34 -12.98
CA ILE A 44 -7.02 12.60 -12.37
C ILE A 44 -7.92 13.22 -13.45
N ILE A 45 -9.05 12.56 -13.73
CA ILE A 45 -10.07 13.02 -14.69
C ILE A 45 -10.95 14.10 -14.06
N ALA A 46 -11.30 13.90 -12.79
CA ALA A 46 -12.09 14.83 -12.00
C ALA A 46 -11.70 14.69 -10.53
N PRO A 47 -11.75 15.75 -9.73
CA PRO A 47 -11.94 17.14 -10.15
C PRO A 47 -10.78 17.66 -11.02
N GLU A 48 -11.02 18.72 -11.79
CA GLU A 48 -9.97 19.41 -12.54
C GLU A 48 -9.11 20.27 -11.59
N ASP A 49 -7.86 20.52 -11.95
CA ASP A 49 -6.99 21.41 -11.18
C ASP A 49 -7.60 22.81 -11.06
N GLY A 50 -7.54 23.37 -9.85
CA GLY A 50 -8.16 24.64 -9.48
C GLY A 50 -9.67 24.57 -9.19
N SER A 51 -10.30 23.39 -9.20
CA SER A 51 -11.74 23.26 -8.95
C SER A 51 -12.14 23.73 -7.55
N VAL A 52 -13.30 24.39 -7.48
CA VAL A 52 -14.00 24.69 -6.22
C VAL A 52 -15.19 23.75 -6.08
N VAL A 53 -15.22 22.95 -5.02
CA VAL A 53 -16.24 21.92 -4.76
C VAL A 53 -17.10 22.35 -3.57
N GLN A 54 -18.41 22.44 -3.77
CA GLN A 54 -19.38 22.95 -2.78
C GLN A 54 -19.86 21.90 -1.76
N SER A 55 -19.28 20.70 -1.81
CA SER A 55 -19.69 19.55 -1.02
C SER A 55 -18.45 18.82 -0.54
N GLY A 56 -18.44 18.45 0.75
CA GLY A 56 -17.36 17.64 1.32
C GLY A 56 -17.23 16.25 0.69
N ALA A 57 -18.31 15.73 0.11
CA ALA A 57 -18.26 14.51 -0.71
C ALA A 57 -17.66 14.83 -2.09
N VAL A 58 -16.33 14.68 -2.22
CA VAL A 58 -15.57 14.95 -3.44
C VAL A 58 -15.32 13.64 -4.18
N THR A 59 -15.99 13.45 -5.32
CA THR A 59 -15.70 12.31 -6.20
C THR A 59 -14.44 12.56 -7.02
N VAL A 60 -13.45 11.69 -6.85
CA VAL A 60 -12.20 11.68 -7.60
C VAL A 60 -12.23 10.52 -8.60
N LYS A 61 -11.99 10.81 -9.87
CA LYS A 61 -11.96 9.83 -10.97
C LYS A 61 -10.56 9.69 -11.52
N PHE A 62 -10.10 8.46 -11.66
CA PHE A 62 -8.76 8.11 -12.09
C PHE A 62 -8.77 7.70 -13.56
N GLY A 63 -7.71 8.05 -14.27
CA GLY A 63 -7.43 7.63 -15.63
C GLY A 63 -6.05 7.01 -15.73
N LEU A 64 -5.92 6.06 -16.65
CA LEU A 64 -4.67 5.41 -17.02
C LEU A 64 -4.63 5.24 -18.54
N SER A 65 -3.48 5.51 -19.13
CA SER A 65 -3.21 5.30 -20.56
C SER A 65 -1.86 4.60 -20.74
N GLY A 66 -1.75 3.79 -21.80
CA GLY A 66 -0.53 3.01 -22.10
C GLY A 66 -0.35 1.73 -21.28
N MET A 67 -1.13 1.53 -20.21
CA MET A 67 -1.03 0.38 -19.30
C MET A 67 -2.42 -0.13 -18.87
N GLY A 68 -2.47 -1.34 -18.31
CA GLY A 68 -3.66 -1.95 -17.74
C GLY A 68 -3.84 -1.68 -16.25
N VAL A 69 -5.10 -1.74 -15.79
CA VAL A 69 -5.42 -1.75 -14.35
C VAL A 69 -5.60 -3.20 -13.91
N ALA A 70 -4.86 -3.65 -12.91
CA ALA A 70 -4.90 -5.00 -12.36
C ALA A 70 -4.98 -4.97 -10.83
N PRO A 71 -5.56 -5.98 -10.17
CA PRO A 71 -5.53 -6.06 -8.72
C PRO A 71 -4.12 -6.23 -8.16
N ALA A 72 -3.86 -5.63 -7.01
CA ALA A 72 -2.64 -5.85 -6.24
C ALA A 72 -2.45 -7.34 -5.92
N GLY A 73 -1.20 -7.77 -5.85
CA GLY A 73 -0.80 -9.16 -5.59
C GLY A 73 -0.94 -10.11 -6.79
N ILE A 74 -1.47 -9.64 -7.93
CA ILE A 74 -1.55 -10.42 -9.16
C ILE A 74 -0.67 -9.76 -10.21
N GLU A 75 0.42 -10.42 -10.56
CA GLU A 75 1.36 -9.93 -11.57
C GLU A 75 0.76 -10.11 -12.97
N PHE A 76 0.60 -8.98 -13.67
CA PHE A 76 0.23 -8.92 -15.07
C PHE A 76 1.12 -7.91 -15.79
N ASP A 77 1.58 -8.27 -16.99
CA ASP A 77 2.44 -7.41 -17.81
C ASP A 77 1.82 -6.03 -18.04
N ASN A 78 2.65 -4.98 -17.97
CA ASN A 78 2.28 -3.59 -18.25
C ASN A 78 1.01 -3.15 -17.50
N SER A 79 0.90 -3.50 -16.23
CA SER A 79 -0.26 -3.19 -15.42
C SER A 79 0.09 -2.83 -13.98
N GLY A 80 -0.86 -2.20 -13.31
CA GLY A 80 -0.74 -1.85 -11.90
C GLY A 80 -2.08 -1.43 -11.30
N HIS A 81 -2.03 -0.81 -10.13
CA HIS A 81 -3.20 -0.29 -9.44
C HIS A 81 -2.95 1.12 -8.90
N HIS A 82 -4.04 1.86 -8.68
CA HIS A 82 -3.96 3.26 -8.27
C HIS A 82 -3.65 3.40 -6.78
N HIS A 83 -2.85 4.40 -6.47
CA HIS A 83 -2.71 5.01 -5.14
C HIS A 83 -3.02 6.49 -5.26
N LEU A 84 -3.94 7.00 -4.43
CA LEU A 84 -4.24 8.43 -4.34
C LEU A 84 -3.56 9.03 -3.13
N LEU A 85 -2.70 10.01 -3.39
CA LEU A 85 -2.02 10.81 -2.38
C LEU A 85 -2.88 12.05 -2.10
N VAL A 86 -3.23 12.26 -0.84
CA VAL A 86 -4.00 13.42 -0.38
C VAL A 86 -3.12 14.26 0.54
N ASN A 87 -2.74 15.46 0.09
CA ASN A 87 -1.84 16.37 0.80
C ASN A 87 -0.46 15.76 1.15
N ALA A 88 0.04 14.83 0.33
CA ALA A 88 1.41 14.37 0.48
C ALA A 88 2.40 15.51 0.17
N GLU A 89 3.35 15.74 1.07
CA GLU A 89 4.40 16.76 0.88
C GLU A 89 5.44 16.31 -0.14
N GLU A 90 5.70 15.01 -0.19
CA GLU A 90 6.68 14.36 -1.07
C GLU A 90 6.07 13.09 -1.68
N LEU A 91 6.59 12.67 -2.83
CA LEU A 91 6.25 11.37 -3.41
C LEU A 91 6.84 10.23 -2.57
N PRO A 92 6.20 9.05 -2.53
CA PRO A 92 6.77 7.88 -1.89
C PRO A 92 8.10 7.47 -2.57
N PRO A 93 8.97 6.73 -1.87
CA PRO A 93 10.17 6.17 -2.49
C PRO A 93 9.79 5.27 -3.68
N MET A 94 10.52 5.40 -4.79
CA MET A 94 10.21 4.69 -6.04
C MET A 94 10.71 3.23 -6.06
N ASP A 95 11.42 2.82 -5.02
CA ASP A 95 12.04 1.50 -4.84
C ASP A 95 11.45 0.73 -3.65
N MET A 96 10.38 1.26 -3.03
CA MET A 96 9.73 0.66 -1.87
C MET A 96 8.22 0.60 -2.06
N PRO A 97 7.52 -0.32 -1.37
CA PRO A 97 6.07 -0.35 -1.42
C PRO A 97 5.48 1.00 -0.98
N ILE A 98 4.54 1.51 -1.77
CA ILE A 98 3.78 2.71 -1.43
C ILE A 98 3.04 2.44 -0.11
N PRO A 99 3.15 3.33 0.90
CA PRO A 99 2.43 3.17 2.15
C PRO A 99 0.92 3.10 1.94
N THR A 100 0.21 2.55 2.92
CA THR A 100 -1.25 2.66 2.98
C THR A 100 -1.61 3.28 4.33
N ASP A 101 -2.03 4.53 4.29
CA ASP A 101 -2.32 5.33 5.47
C ASP A 101 -3.37 6.41 5.13
N SER A 102 -3.54 7.42 5.99
CA SER A 102 -4.51 8.51 5.76
C SER A 102 -4.12 9.47 4.63
N VAL A 103 -2.86 9.47 4.19
CA VAL A 103 -2.32 10.29 3.10
C VAL A 103 -2.27 9.48 1.81
N HIS A 104 -1.90 8.20 1.88
CA HIS A 104 -1.75 7.28 0.76
C HIS A 104 -2.91 6.28 0.71
N LEU A 105 -3.93 6.60 -0.07
CA LEU A 105 -5.14 5.79 -0.17
C LEU A 105 -4.94 4.71 -1.25
N HIS A 106 -5.14 3.45 -0.85
CA HIS A 106 -4.91 2.28 -1.70
C HIS A 106 -6.15 1.84 -2.48
N PHE A 107 -6.00 1.64 -3.79
CA PHE A 107 -7.04 1.14 -4.69
C PHE A 107 -6.61 -0.15 -5.41
N GLY A 108 -6.17 -1.13 -4.61
CA GLY A 108 -5.62 -2.40 -5.08
C GLY A 108 -6.61 -3.39 -5.69
N LEU A 109 -7.90 -3.08 -5.82
CA LEU A 109 -8.86 -3.95 -6.53
C LEU A 109 -9.11 -3.46 -7.96
N GLY A 110 -8.31 -2.50 -8.43
CA GLY A 110 -8.47 -1.88 -9.73
C GLY A 110 -9.59 -0.83 -9.77
N GLN A 111 -9.89 -0.20 -8.63
CA GLN A 111 -10.83 0.91 -8.61
C GLN A 111 -10.29 2.07 -9.46
N THR A 112 -11.19 2.74 -10.17
CA THR A 112 -10.91 3.91 -11.00
C THR A 112 -11.61 5.16 -10.51
N GLU A 113 -12.27 5.09 -9.34
CA GLU A 113 -12.87 6.25 -8.70
C GLU A 113 -13.02 6.02 -7.19
N THR A 114 -13.13 7.11 -6.45
CA THR A 114 -13.47 7.15 -5.04
C THR A 114 -14.26 8.41 -4.71
N THR A 115 -14.94 8.42 -3.56
CA THR A 115 -15.49 9.65 -2.99
C THR A 115 -14.80 9.91 -1.66
N LEU A 116 -14.10 11.03 -1.57
CA LEU A 116 -13.48 11.51 -0.36
C LEU A 116 -14.49 12.30 0.46
N ASP A 117 -14.41 12.20 1.78
CA ASP A 117 -15.14 13.06 2.72
C ASP A 117 -14.16 14.11 3.27
N LEU A 118 -14.20 15.31 2.70
CA LEU A 118 -13.27 16.40 2.98
C LEU A 118 -14.02 17.55 3.65
N GLY A 119 -13.43 18.11 4.70
CA GLY A 119 -13.92 19.37 5.27
C GLY A 119 -13.59 20.56 4.36
N PRO A 120 -14.11 21.77 4.67
CA PRO A 120 -13.71 22.98 3.96
C PRO A 120 -12.21 23.22 4.06
N GLY A 121 -11.55 23.53 2.94
CA GLY A 121 -10.10 23.69 2.88
C GLY A 121 -9.52 23.50 1.49
N THR A 122 -8.20 23.66 1.38
CA THR A 122 -7.45 23.40 0.15
C THR A 122 -6.77 22.05 0.23
N TYR A 123 -6.90 21.25 -0.83
CA TYR A 123 -6.34 19.91 -0.91
C TYR A 123 -5.54 19.74 -2.19
N THR A 124 -4.42 19.02 -2.11
CA THR A 124 -3.66 18.56 -3.27
C THR A 124 -3.84 17.06 -3.41
N LEU A 125 -4.21 16.61 -4.60
CA LEU A 125 -4.47 15.23 -4.97
C LEU A 125 -3.46 14.81 -6.03
N GLN A 126 -2.89 13.62 -5.89
CA GLN A 126 -1.94 13.09 -6.88
C GLN A 126 -2.06 11.57 -6.97
N LEU A 127 -1.90 11.00 -8.17
CA LEU A 127 -1.92 9.56 -8.38
C LEU A 127 -0.51 9.01 -8.58
N VAL A 128 -0.25 7.83 -8.02
CA VAL A 128 0.89 6.98 -8.33
C VAL A 128 0.37 5.61 -8.75
N LEU A 129 0.87 5.07 -9.86
CA LEU A 129 0.58 3.69 -10.24
C LEU A 129 1.62 2.76 -9.59
N GLY A 130 1.15 1.90 -8.68
CA GLY A 130 1.96 0.84 -8.12
C GLY A 130 1.81 -0.45 -8.93
N ASP A 131 2.88 -1.22 -9.05
CA ASP A 131 2.84 -2.55 -9.63
C ASP A 131 2.12 -3.56 -8.72
N TYR A 132 2.20 -4.85 -9.03
CA TYR A 132 1.52 -5.88 -8.25
C TYR A 132 1.98 -5.94 -6.78
N ALA A 133 3.20 -5.49 -6.45
CA ALA A 133 3.71 -5.45 -5.08
C ALA A 133 3.59 -4.06 -4.42
N HIS A 134 2.83 -3.14 -5.03
CA HIS A 134 2.67 -1.75 -4.59
C HIS A 134 3.91 -0.89 -4.80
N ILE A 135 4.88 -1.32 -5.59
CA ILE A 135 6.11 -0.58 -5.83
C ILE A 135 5.90 0.28 -7.08
N PRO A 136 6.24 1.57 -7.07
CA PRO A 136 6.13 2.40 -8.28
C PRO A 136 6.92 1.76 -9.42
N HIS A 137 6.36 1.80 -10.63
CA HIS A 137 7.05 1.26 -11.82
C HIS A 137 8.38 2.00 -12.12
N ASP A 138 9.21 1.42 -12.99
CA ASP A 138 10.40 2.09 -13.55
C ASP A 138 10.31 2.23 -15.09
N PRO A 139 10.24 3.45 -15.66
CA PRO A 139 10.13 4.73 -14.96
C PRO A 139 8.79 4.87 -14.20
N PRO A 140 8.73 5.71 -13.13
CA PRO A 140 7.51 5.92 -12.37
C PRO A 140 6.38 6.50 -13.22
N VAL A 141 5.17 5.97 -13.01
CA VAL A 141 3.94 6.48 -13.63
C VAL A 141 3.16 7.26 -12.56
N VAL A 142 3.32 8.57 -12.59
CA VAL A 142 2.80 9.52 -11.59
C VAL A 142 2.04 10.63 -12.30
N SER A 143 0.92 11.07 -11.74
CA SER A 143 0.16 12.18 -12.32
C SER A 143 0.75 13.54 -11.97
N ASP A 144 0.36 14.56 -12.73
CA ASP A 144 0.44 15.94 -12.24
C ASP A 144 -0.42 16.09 -10.97
N PRO A 145 -0.03 16.97 -10.03
CA PRO A 145 -0.86 17.29 -8.88
C PRO A 145 -2.11 18.08 -9.31
N VAL A 146 -3.22 17.83 -8.62
CA VAL A 146 -4.48 18.55 -8.77
C VAL A 146 -4.80 19.23 -7.44
N THR A 147 -4.84 20.56 -7.43
CA THR A 147 -5.24 21.35 -6.27
C THR A 147 -6.73 21.68 -6.37
N ILE A 148 -7.48 21.43 -5.30
CA ILE A 148 -8.89 21.81 -5.19
C ILE A 148 -9.16 22.61 -3.92
N THR A 149 -10.25 23.34 -3.93
CA THR A 149 -10.81 23.99 -2.74
C THR A 149 -12.20 23.43 -2.45
N VAL A 150 -12.43 23.01 -1.22
CA VAL A 150 -13.74 22.60 -0.71
C VAL A 150 -14.31 23.76 0.10
N GLU A 151 -15.54 24.17 -0.20
CA GLU A 151 -16.27 25.26 0.48
C GLU A 151 -17.46 24.75 1.30
#